data_AF-A0A259N968-F1
#
_entry.id   AF-A0A259N968-F1
#
_cell.length_a   1.000
_cell.length_b   1.000
_cell.length_c   1.000
_cell.angle_alpha   90.00
_cell.angle_beta   90.00
_cell.angle_gamma   90.00
#
_symmetry.space_group_name_H-M   'P 1'
#
loop_
_entity.id
_entity.type
_entity.pdbx_description
1 polymer ?
#
loop_
_entity_poly.entity_id
_entity_poly.type
_entity_poly.pdbx_seq_one_letter_code
_entity_poly.pdbx_strand_id
1 'polypeptide(L)'
;MHTCQDLEVDYIGVIIGKDLIVRNGKVITQPNERAKTNKSLSGYKKLLKENPDLANKYAEAIIKNTYRTLMTRGMKGCYIFCADQETQSYFNSHLVTFLNRPAF
;
A
#
# COMPACT_ATOMS: atom_id res chain seq x y z
N MET A 1 10.31 -20.03 -4.42
CA MET A 1 10.14 -18.57 -4.53
C MET A 1 11.36 -18.05 -5.26
N HIS A 2 11.21 -17.55 -6.48
CA HIS A 2 12.32 -16.87 -7.17
C HIS A 2 12.26 -15.40 -6.76
N THR A 3 13.27 -14.99 -6.01
CA THR A 3 13.52 -13.65 -5.51
C THR A 3 13.82 -12.73 -6.69
N CYS A 4 12.95 -11.77 -6.96
CA CYS A 4 13.39 -10.49 -7.53
C CYS A 4 14.10 -9.71 -6.41
N GLN A 5 15.26 -10.22 -5.99
CA GLN A 5 16.31 -9.40 -5.40
C GLN A 5 16.96 -8.69 -6.58
N ASP A 6 17.06 -7.36 -6.48
CA ASP A 6 17.72 -6.48 -7.46
C ASP A 6 16.99 -6.28 -8.80
N LEU A 7 15.68 -6.02 -8.75
CA LEU A 7 15.00 -5.32 -9.84
C LEU A 7 14.69 -3.90 -9.39
N GLU A 8 15.73 -3.07 -9.27
CA GLU A 8 15.56 -1.63 -9.17
C GLU A 8 15.00 -1.14 -10.50
N VAL A 9 13.80 -0.56 -10.47
CA VAL A 9 13.13 -0.04 -11.66
C VAL A 9 13.20 1.48 -11.63
N ASP A 10 13.40 2.06 -12.81
CA ASP A 10 13.41 3.52 -12.95
C ASP A 10 12.10 4.14 -12.43
N TYR A 11 10.97 3.54 -12.82
CA TYR A 11 9.64 3.97 -12.40
C TYR A 11 8.81 2.77 -11.97
N ILE A 12 7.99 2.97 -10.93
CA ILE A 12 7.01 1.96 -10.48
C ILE A 12 5.61 2.54 -10.43
N GLY A 13 4.62 1.73 -10.80
CA GLY A 13 3.20 2.01 -10.62
C GLY A 13 2.65 1.17 -9.47
N VAL A 14 2.08 1.82 -8.45
CA VAL A 14 1.47 1.17 -7.30
C VAL A 14 -0.03 1.45 -7.29
N ILE A 15 -0.83 0.38 -7.31
CA ILE A 15 -2.29 0.46 -7.19
C ILE A 15 -2.65 0.19 -5.73
N ILE A 16 -3.16 1.22 -5.05
CA ILE A 16 -3.70 1.16 -3.70
C ILE A 16 -5.17 0.75 -3.79
N GLY A 17 -5.44 -0.47 -3.34
CA GLY A 17 -6.77 -1.05 -3.27
C GLY A 17 -7.58 -0.54 -2.07
N LYS A 18 -8.79 -1.08 -1.92
CA LYS A 18 -9.68 -0.78 -0.78
C LYS A 18 -9.15 -1.31 0.56
N ASP A 19 -8.06 -2.09 0.55
CA ASP A 19 -7.41 -2.60 1.75
C ASP A 19 -6.59 -1.53 2.51
N LEU A 20 -6.30 -0.39 1.87
CA LEU A 20 -5.73 0.78 2.51
C LEU A 20 -6.48 2.03 2.06
N ILE A 21 -7.17 2.68 3.01
CA ILE A 21 -7.92 3.91 2.77
C ILE A 21 -7.48 4.98 3.75
N VAL A 22 -7.74 6.24 3.43
CA VAL A 22 -7.56 7.36 4.36
C VAL A 22 -8.93 7.93 4.70
N ARG A 23 -9.19 8.10 6.00
CA ARG A 23 -10.35 8.82 6.52
C ARG A 23 -9.90 9.85 7.54
N ASN A 24 -10.33 11.09 7.37
CA ASN A 24 -9.98 12.19 8.28
C ASN A 24 -8.46 12.33 8.49
N GLY A 25 -7.68 12.15 7.42
CA GLY A 25 -6.21 12.22 7.46
C GLY A 25 -5.52 11.05 8.18
N LYS A 26 -6.26 10.01 8.59
CA LYS A 26 -5.70 8.80 9.19
C LYS A 26 -5.74 7.64 8.20
N VAL A 27 -4.62 6.94 8.08
CA VAL A 27 -4.52 5.69 7.30
C VAL A 27 -5.25 4.58 8.04
N ILE A 28 -6.28 4.02 7.41
CA ILE A 28 -7.08 2.90 7.89
C ILE A 28 -6.83 1.70 6.98
N THR A 29 -6.48 0.57 7.56
CA THR A 29 -6.32 -0.69 6.82
C THR A 29 -7.58 -1.53 6.94
N GLN A 30 -8.03 -2.12 5.84
CA GLN A 30 -9.18 -3.02 5.76
C GLN A 30 -8.72 -4.41 5.29
N PRO A 31 -8.26 -5.30 6.21
CA PRO A 31 -7.72 -6.61 5.84
C PRO A 31 -8.71 -7.50 5.09
N ASN A 32 -10.02 -7.29 5.27
CA ASN A 32 -11.08 -8.06 4.62
C ASN A 32 -11.26 -7.72 3.13
N GLU A 33 -10.91 -6.50 2.73
CA GLU A 33 -11.03 -6.02 1.34
C GLU A 33 -9.78 -6.36 0.51
N ARG A 34 -8.80 -7.05 1.09
CA ARG A 34 -7.56 -7.40 0.41
C ARG A 34 -7.81 -8.45 -0.68
N ALA A 35 -7.14 -8.27 -1.82
CA ALA A 35 -7.26 -9.17 -2.97
C ALA A 35 -6.99 -10.63 -2.57
N LYS A 36 -7.89 -11.55 -2.97
CA LYS A 36 -7.81 -12.99 -2.66
C LYS A 36 -6.53 -13.66 -3.18
N THR A 37 -5.89 -13.07 -4.19
CA THR A 37 -4.61 -13.53 -4.76
C THR A 37 -3.41 -13.19 -3.88
N ASN A 38 -3.55 -12.24 -2.96
CA ASN A 38 -2.48 -11.81 -2.06
C ASN A 38 -2.43 -12.73 -0.82
N LYS A 39 -1.60 -13.77 -0.89
CA LYS A 39 -1.45 -14.79 0.17
C LYS A 39 -0.74 -14.29 1.43
N SER A 40 -0.28 -13.04 1.49
CA SER A 40 0.48 -12.51 2.64
C SER A 40 -0.31 -12.48 3.96
N LEU A 41 -1.63 -12.60 3.94
CA LEU A 41 -2.49 -12.73 5.13
C LEU A 41 -2.90 -14.18 5.43
N SER A 42 -2.20 -15.19 4.91
CA SER A 42 -2.46 -16.59 5.25
C SER A 42 -2.36 -16.78 6.76
N GLY A 43 -3.45 -17.21 7.40
CA GLY A 43 -3.54 -17.37 8.87
C GLY A 43 -4.25 -16.22 9.61
N TYR A 44 -4.48 -15.07 8.97
CA TYR A 44 -5.19 -13.94 9.57
C TYR A 44 -6.58 -14.31 10.08
N LYS A 45 -7.37 -15.06 9.30
CA LYS A 45 -8.72 -15.50 9.72
C LYS A 45 -8.71 -16.41 10.95
N LYS A 46 -7.63 -17.17 11.16
CA LYS A 46 -7.48 -18.02 12.34
C LYS A 46 -7.10 -17.16 13.55
N LEU A 47 -6.11 -16.28 13.37
CA LEU A 47 -5.66 -15.36 14.39
C LEU A 47 -6.77 -14.39 14.83
N LEU A 48 -7.63 -13.95 13.92
CA LEU A 48 -8.79 -13.09 14.21
C LEU A 48 -9.79 -13.74 15.16
N LYS A 49 -9.92 -15.08 15.13
CA LYS A 49 -10.80 -15.83 16.03
C LYS A 49 -10.17 -16.02 17.42
N GLU A 50 -8.84 -16.12 17.49
CA GLU A 50 -8.11 -16.37 18.74
C GLU A 50 -7.80 -15.08 19.49
N ASN A 51 -7.30 -14.06 18.76
CA ASN A 51 -6.94 -12.77 19.31
C ASN A 51 -7.13 -11.65 18.25
N PRO A 52 -8.30 -11.00 18.23
CA PRO A 52 -8.64 -10.01 17.20
C PRO A 52 -7.73 -8.78 17.21
N ASP A 53 -7.30 -8.30 18.38
CA ASP A 53 -6.39 -7.16 18.50
C ASP A 53 -5.03 -7.44 17.88
N LEU A 54 -4.47 -8.63 18.17
CA LEU A 54 -3.19 -9.06 17.61
C LEU A 54 -3.30 -9.28 16.10
N ALA A 55 -4.41 -9.86 15.63
CA ALA A 55 -4.67 -10.08 14.22
C ALA A 55 -4.74 -8.77 13.43
N ASN A 56 -5.44 -7.76 13.96
CA ASN A 56 -5.57 -6.45 13.33
C ASN A 56 -4.21 -5.73 13.24
N LYS A 57 -3.43 -5.70 14.33
CA LYS A 57 -2.08 -5.12 14.33
C LYS A 57 -1.15 -5.81 13.33
N TYR A 58 -1.21 -7.15 13.27
CA TYR A 58 -0.41 -7.93 12.33
C TYR A 58 -0.79 -7.62 10.88
N ALA A 59 -2.09 -7.59 10.58
CA ALA A 59 -2.58 -7.28 9.24
C ALA A 59 -2.24 -5.84 8.82
N GLU A 60 -2.39 -4.88 9.72
CA GLU A 60 -2.02 -3.48 9.51
C GLU A 60 -0.53 -3.35 9.15
N ALA A 61 0.35 -4.00 9.92
CA ALA A 61 1.79 -3.99 9.67
C ALA A 61 2.13 -4.58 8.29
N ILE A 62 1.51 -5.70 7.91
CA ILE A 62 1.74 -6.32 6.60
C ILE A 62 1.28 -5.41 5.47
N ILE A 63 0.07 -4.84 5.56
CA ILE A 63 -0.49 -3.99 4.52
C ILE A 63 0.40 -2.75 4.33
N LYS A 64 0.75 -2.06 5.42
CA LYS A 64 1.65 -0.91 5.39
C LYS A 64 3.02 -1.27 4.81
N ASN A 65 3.61 -2.38 5.25
CA ASN A 65 4.92 -2.80 4.76
C ASN A 65 4.90 -3.20 3.28
N THR A 66 3.80 -3.78 2.80
CA THR A 66 3.62 -4.12 1.38
C THR A 66 3.67 -2.86 0.53
N TYR A 67 2.82 -1.87 0.84
CA TYR A 67 2.79 -0.62 0.07
C TYR A 67 4.09 0.17 0.20
N ARG A 68 4.69 0.21 1.40
CA ARG A 68 6.03 0.81 1.60
C ARG A 68 7.06 0.17 0.68
N THR A 69 7.15 -1.15 0.69
CA THR A 69 8.11 -1.90 -0.14
C THR A 69 7.88 -1.66 -1.64
N LEU A 70 6.63 -1.56 -2.08
CA LEU A 70 6.32 -1.26 -3.48
C LEU A 70 6.71 0.18 -3.83
N MET A 71 6.36 1.16 -3.00
CA MET A 71 6.65 2.57 -3.27
C MET A 71 8.15 2.91 -3.23
N THR A 72 8.95 2.18 -2.45
CA THR A 72 10.41 2.43 -2.32
C THR A 72 11.25 1.72 -3.39
N ARG A 73 10.65 0.95 -4.30
CA ARG A 73 11.39 0.23 -5.36
C ARG A 73 11.62 1.05 -6.64
N GLY A 74 10.99 2.22 -6.76
CA GLY A 74 11.21 3.14 -7.87
C GLY A 74 12.36 4.10 -7.58
N MET A 75 13.40 4.10 -8.41
CA MET A 75 14.57 4.97 -8.20
C MET A 75 14.33 6.42 -8.63
N LYS A 76 13.63 6.63 -9.76
CA LYS A 76 13.37 7.96 -10.33
C LYS A 76 11.98 8.47 -9.94
N GLY A 77 11.00 7.58 -9.77
CA GLY A 77 9.66 7.97 -9.35
C GLY A 77 8.70 6.81 -9.10
N CYS A 78 7.64 7.11 -8.35
CA CYS A 78 6.55 6.19 -8.06
C CYS A 78 5.23 6.86 -8.41
N TYR A 79 4.48 6.24 -9.33
CA TYR A 79 3.11 6.60 -9.64
C TYR A 79 2.17 5.80 -8.75
N ILE A 80 1.22 6.47 -8.14
CA ILE A 80 0.20 5.83 -7.31
C ILE A 80 -1.18 6.01 -7.92
N PHE A 81 -1.98 4.96 -7.90
CA PHE A 81 -3.40 5.02 -8.19
C PHE A 81 -4.16 4.57 -6.94
N CYS A 82 -5.09 5.38 -6.47
CA CYS A 82 -5.92 5.04 -5.30
C CYS A 82 -7.33 4.72 -5.77
N ALA A 83 -7.85 3.55 -5.37
CA ALA A 83 -9.24 3.19 -5.66
C ALA A 83 -10.27 4.05 -4.91
N ASP A 84 -9.84 4.72 -3.84
CA ASP A 84 -10.67 5.58 -3.00
C ASP A 84 -10.29 7.07 -3.19
N GLN A 85 -11.32 7.90 -3.36
CA GLN A 85 -11.14 9.31 -3.72
C GLN A 85 -10.50 10.14 -2.60
N GLU A 86 -10.88 9.92 -1.34
CA GLU A 86 -10.29 10.63 -0.19
C GLU A 86 -8.83 10.24 0.00
N THR A 87 -8.53 8.95 -0.20
CA THR A 87 -7.16 8.42 -0.19
C THR A 87 -6.31 9.08 -1.28
N GLN A 88 -6.86 9.24 -2.49
CA GLN A 88 -6.19 9.97 -3.57
C GLN A 88 -5.91 11.42 -3.18
N SER A 89 -6.89 12.14 -2.63
CA SER A 89 -6.73 13.53 -2.19
C SER A 89 -5.70 13.68 -1.07
N TYR A 90 -5.67 12.72 -0.14
CA TYR A 90 -4.65 12.67 0.91
C TYR A 90 -3.25 12.54 0.33
N PHE A 91 -3.03 11.59 -0.58
CA PHE A 91 -1.70 11.44 -1.17
C PHE A 91 -1.33 12.62 -2.09
N ASN A 92 -2.27 13.17 -2.86
CA ASN A 92 -2.01 14.36 -3.68
C ASN A 92 -1.58 15.59 -2.86
N SER A 93 -2.08 15.73 -1.61
CA SER A 93 -1.69 16.83 -0.73
C SER A 93 -0.38 16.59 0.03
N HIS A 94 0.07 15.35 0.15
CA HIS A 94 1.24 14.97 0.96
C HIS A 94 2.44 14.48 0.14
N LEU A 95 2.25 14.13 -1.14
CA LEU A 95 3.33 13.71 -2.02
C LEU A 95 3.90 14.90 -2.80
N VAL A 96 5.22 14.88 -2.98
CA VAL A 96 5.89 15.80 -3.90
C VAL A 96 5.57 15.35 -5.32
N THR A 97 4.60 16.00 -5.97
CA THR A 97 4.26 15.74 -7.36
C THR A 97 5.32 16.40 -8.27
N PHE A 98 6.14 15.59 -8.94
CA PHE A 98 7.15 16.07 -9.90
C PHE A 98 6.56 16.62 -11.22
N LEU A 99 5.24 16.58 -11.41
CA LEU A 99 4.55 17.07 -12.62
C LEU A 99 4.62 18.60 -12.81
N ASN A 100 5.26 19.34 -11.90
CA ASN A 100 5.47 20.79 -12.00
C ASN A 100 6.91 21.18 -12.39
N ARG A 101 7.71 20.29 -13.00
CA ARG A 101 8.90 20.76 -13.72
C ARG A 101 8.46 21.31 -15.09
N PRO A 102 8.63 22.62 -15.38
CA PRO A 102 8.47 23.09 -16.75
C PRO A 102 9.45 22.30 -17.62
N ALA A 103 8.93 21.71 -18.69
CA ALA A 103 9.76 21.14 -19.73
C ALA A 103 10.68 22.25 -20.25
N PHE A 104 11.99 22.07 -20.10
CA PHE A 104 12.96 22.72 -20.97
C PHE A 104 13.02 21.93 -22.28
#